data_AF-A0A090QIS4-F1
#
_entry.id   AF-A0A090QIS4-F1
#
_cell.length_a   1.000
_cell.length_b   1.000
_cell.length_c   1.000
_cell.angle_alpha   90.00
_cell.angle_beta   90.00
_cell.angle_gamma   90.00
#
_symmetry.space_group_name_H-M   'P 1'
#
loop_
_entity.id
_entity.type
_entity.pdbx_description
1 polymer ?
#
loop_
_entity_poly.entity_id
_entity_poly.type
_entity_poly.pdbx_seq_one_letter_code
_entity_poly.pdbx_strand_id
1 'polypeptide(L)'
;MTNPATNQAIAYVPLATEQEITAAIADAKATFECWRDVPVPDRARLMLSYQQLLKAHHDEIAALLSSETGKTLADAKGDVWRGIEVVEQAANIARLMMGETVENVASDIDTYSLIQPLGVCAGITPFNFPAMIPLWMFPMAVAAGNTFVLKPQSKCH
;
A
#
# COMPACT_ATOMS: atom_id res chain seq x y z
N MET A 1 -10.28 -6.41 19.69
CA MET A 1 -10.51 -7.35 18.56
C MET A 1 -10.83 -8.72 19.14
N THR A 2 -11.92 -9.33 18.69
CA THR A 2 -12.41 -10.62 19.17
C THR A 2 -12.40 -11.64 18.03
N ASN A 3 -12.08 -12.89 18.34
CA ASN A 3 -12.18 -13.98 17.39
C ASN A 3 -13.66 -14.29 17.16
N PRO A 4 -14.20 -14.15 15.94
CA PRO A 4 -15.63 -14.35 15.70
C PRO A 4 -16.09 -15.81 15.84
N ALA A 5 -15.17 -16.79 15.78
CA ALA A 5 -15.50 -18.19 15.96
C ALA A 5 -15.57 -18.60 17.44
N THR A 6 -14.80 -17.93 18.32
CA THR A 6 -14.71 -18.30 19.75
C THR A 6 -15.19 -17.22 20.73
N ASN A 7 -15.46 -16.01 20.24
CA ASN A 7 -15.73 -14.79 21.02
C ASN A 7 -14.64 -14.40 22.03
N GLN A 8 -13.45 -14.99 21.93
CA GLN A 8 -12.32 -14.65 22.81
C GLN A 8 -11.58 -13.41 22.29
N ALA A 9 -11.04 -12.60 23.21
CA ALA A 9 -10.21 -11.46 22.84
C ALA A 9 -8.89 -11.94 22.19
N ILE A 10 -8.58 -11.43 21.00
CA ILE A 10 -7.31 -11.68 20.29
C ILE A 10 -6.28 -10.63 20.68
N ALA A 11 -6.66 -9.35 20.55
CA ALA A 11 -5.78 -8.21 20.78
C ALA A 11 -6.58 -6.93 21.06
N TYR A 12 -5.94 -5.97 21.73
CA TYR A 12 -6.45 -4.61 21.88
C TYR A 12 -5.77 -3.71 20.85
N VAL A 13 -6.57 -3.14 19.95
CA VAL A 13 -6.08 -2.19 18.94
C VAL A 13 -6.44 -0.79 19.45
N PRO A 14 -5.45 0.10 19.68
CA PRO A 14 -5.72 1.43 20.17
C PRO A 14 -6.49 2.24 19.11
N LEU A 15 -7.41 3.08 19.58
CA LEU A 15 -7.98 4.13 18.74
C LEU A 15 -6.99 5.29 18.70
N ALA A 16 -6.40 5.53 17.53
CA ALA A 16 -5.45 6.62 17.33
C ALA A 16 -6.10 7.96 17.71
N THR A 17 -5.39 8.71 18.53
CA THR A 17 -5.75 10.08 18.94
C THR A 17 -5.53 11.05 17.78
N GLU A 18 -6.16 12.23 17.86
CA GLU A 18 -5.93 13.31 16.90
C GLU A 18 -4.45 13.73 16.83
N GLN A 19 -3.74 13.69 17.96
CA GLN A 19 -2.32 14.00 18.04
C GLN A 19 -1.46 12.98 17.29
N GLU A 20 -1.73 11.68 17.45
CA GLU A 20 -1.03 10.62 16.73
C GLU A 20 -1.30 10.68 15.22
N ILE A 21 -2.54 10.97 14.82
CA ILE A 21 -2.89 11.15 13.40
C ILE A 21 -2.14 12.35 12.83
N THR A 22 -2.13 13.48 13.54
CA THR A 22 -1.42 14.70 13.11
C THR A 22 0.09 14.44 12.99
N ALA A 23 0.66 13.72 13.95
CA ALA A 23 2.08 13.35 13.93
C ALA A 23 2.42 12.44 12.74
N ALA A 24 1.60 11.42 12.46
CA ALA A 24 1.79 10.53 11.32
C ALA A 24 1.71 11.28 9.98
N ILE A 25 0.79 12.23 9.85
CA ILE A 25 0.67 13.08 8.65
C ILE A 25 1.90 14.00 8.52
N ALA A 26 2.37 14.58 9.62
CA ALA A 26 3.54 15.46 9.62
C ALA A 26 4.81 14.70 9.20
N ASP A 27 5.01 13.48 9.72
CA ASP A 27 6.13 12.62 9.37
C ASP A 27 6.07 12.16 7.90
N ALA A 28 4.88 11.80 7.41
CA ALA A 28 4.68 11.46 6.01
C ALA A 28 4.97 12.64 5.08
N LYS A 29 4.65 13.88 5.49
CA LYS A 29 5.01 15.09 4.73
C LYS A 29 6.53 15.31 4.71
N ALA A 30 7.19 15.21 5.85
CA ALA A 30 8.65 15.37 5.94
C ALA A 30 9.38 14.30 5.11
N THR A 31 8.93 13.05 5.17
CA THR A 31 9.49 11.94 4.40
C THR A 31 9.26 12.11 2.89
N PHE A 32 8.14 12.72 2.48
CA PHE A 32 7.85 12.94 1.07
C PHE A 32 8.92 13.78 0.37
N GLU A 33 9.50 14.77 1.06
CA GLU A 33 10.53 15.65 0.51
C GLU A 33 11.76 14.90 0.00
N CYS A 34 12.16 13.80 0.66
CA CYS A 34 13.27 12.98 0.20
C CYS A 34 12.81 11.75 -0.62
N TRP A 35 11.66 11.16 -0.29
CA TRP A 35 11.17 9.96 -0.97
C TRP A 35 10.81 10.20 -2.44
N ARG A 36 10.28 11.38 -2.78
CA ARG A 36 9.93 11.75 -4.16
C ARG A 36 11.12 11.71 -5.12
N ASP A 37 12.32 11.97 -4.59
CA ASP A 37 13.57 12.05 -5.36
C ASP A 37 14.35 10.72 -5.39
N VAL A 38 13.90 9.71 -4.62
CA VAL A 38 14.46 8.35 -4.72
C VAL A 38 14.23 7.83 -6.15
N PRO A 39 15.26 7.36 -6.87
CA PRO A 39 15.10 6.93 -8.25
C PRO A 39 14.03 5.85 -8.42
N VAL A 40 13.26 5.94 -9.51
CA VAL A 40 12.17 5.00 -9.83
C VAL A 40 12.63 3.52 -9.78
N PRO A 41 13.83 3.14 -10.29
CA PRO A 41 14.31 1.77 -10.19
C PRO A 41 14.55 1.29 -8.74
N ASP A 42 14.94 2.18 -7.82
CA ASP A 42 15.11 1.82 -6.41
C ASP A 42 13.76 1.57 -5.73
N ARG A 43 12.75 2.38 -6.06
CA ARG A 43 11.37 2.16 -5.58
C ARG A 43 10.80 0.86 -6.13
N ALA A 44 11.12 0.48 -7.38
CA ALA A 44 10.79 -0.82 -7.93
C ALA A 44 11.47 -1.98 -7.18
N ARG A 45 12.77 -1.86 -6.88
CA ARG A 45 13.53 -2.85 -6.07
C ARG A 45 12.94 -3.05 -4.68
N LEU A 46 12.45 -1.97 -4.05
CA LEU A 46 11.73 -2.07 -2.79
C LEU A 46 10.49 -2.95 -2.92
N MET A 47 9.67 -2.76 -3.97
CA MET A 47 8.48 -3.59 -4.20
C MET A 47 8.83 -5.06 -4.50
N LEU A 48 9.93 -5.32 -5.22
CA LEU A 48 10.44 -6.68 -5.43
C LEU A 48 10.86 -7.36 -4.11
N SER A 49 11.49 -6.62 -3.21
CA SER A 49 11.85 -7.13 -1.88
C SER A 49 10.59 -7.36 -1.04
N TYR A 50 9.63 -6.44 -1.11
CA TYR A 50 8.39 -6.53 -0.35
C TYR A 50 7.51 -7.70 -0.78
N GLN A 51 7.30 -7.93 -2.09
CA GLN A 51 6.53 -9.09 -2.56
C GLN A 51 7.20 -10.43 -2.20
N GLN A 52 8.54 -10.49 -2.16
CA GLN A 52 9.26 -11.69 -1.71
C GLN A 52 8.97 -11.98 -0.23
N LEU A 53 9.00 -10.96 0.63
CA LEU A 53 8.66 -11.10 2.04
C LEU A 53 7.20 -11.54 2.23
N LEU A 54 6.25 -10.95 1.50
CA LEU A 54 4.86 -11.35 1.57
C LEU A 54 4.64 -12.81 1.16
N LYS A 55 5.36 -13.28 0.14
CA LYS A 55 5.33 -14.70 -0.27
C LYS A 55 5.93 -15.62 0.78
N ALA A 56 7.07 -15.24 1.36
CA ALA A 56 7.75 -16.03 2.40
C ALA A 56 6.88 -16.19 3.66
N HIS A 57 6.10 -15.16 4.00
CA HIS A 57 5.20 -15.15 5.16
C HIS A 57 3.73 -15.39 4.80
N HIS A 58 3.42 -15.89 3.59
CA HIS A 58 2.05 -15.99 3.09
C HIS A 58 1.15 -16.82 4.01
N ASP A 59 1.63 -17.97 4.46
CA ASP A 59 0.90 -18.88 5.34
C ASP A 59 0.64 -18.26 6.73
N GLU A 60 1.64 -17.58 7.28
CA GLU A 60 1.56 -16.91 8.59
C GLU A 60 0.53 -15.78 8.55
N ILE A 61 0.62 -14.91 7.53
CA ILE A 61 -0.31 -13.80 7.35
C ILE A 61 -1.74 -14.33 7.13
N ALA A 62 -1.92 -15.37 6.32
CA ALA A 62 -3.23 -15.98 6.10
C ALA A 62 -3.83 -16.60 7.37
N ALA A 63 -3.01 -17.22 8.23
CA ALA A 63 -3.46 -17.76 9.51
C ALA A 63 -3.94 -16.65 10.46
N LEU A 64 -3.18 -15.54 10.55
CA LEU A 64 -3.60 -14.35 11.31
C LEU A 64 -4.94 -13.81 10.78
N LEU A 65 -5.04 -13.57 9.47
CA LEU A 65 -6.27 -13.09 8.84
C LEU A 65 -7.47 -14.00 9.10
N SER A 66 -7.30 -15.31 8.99
CA SER A 66 -8.35 -16.28 9.26
C SER A 66 -8.85 -16.17 10.71
N SER A 67 -7.91 -16.06 11.67
CA SER A 67 -8.23 -15.94 13.10
C SER A 67 -8.99 -14.64 13.45
N GLU A 68 -8.67 -13.53 12.78
CA GLU A 68 -9.27 -12.22 13.05
C GLU A 68 -10.62 -12.02 12.34
N THR A 69 -10.74 -12.53 11.12
CA THR A 69 -11.91 -12.27 10.27
C THR A 69 -12.98 -13.36 10.35
N GLY A 70 -12.60 -14.59 10.69
CA GLY A 70 -13.44 -15.78 10.62
C GLY A 70 -13.52 -16.41 9.21
N LYS A 71 -12.74 -15.92 8.24
CA LYS A 71 -12.66 -16.51 6.90
C LYS A 71 -11.94 -17.86 6.97
N THR A 72 -12.27 -18.77 6.04
CA THR A 72 -11.51 -20.03 5.91
C THR A 72 -10.04 -19.72 5.59
N LEU A 73 -9.12 -20.61 5.97
CA LEU A 73 -7.69 -20.42 5.66
C LEU A 73 -7.46 -20.31 4.14
N ALA A 74 -8.22 -21.05 3.33
CA ALA A 74 -8.16 -20.96 1.88
C ALA A 74 -8.56 -19.58 1.36
N ASP A 75 -9.67 -19.02 1.88
CA ASP A 75 -10.10 -17.66 1.52
C ASP A 75 -9.11 -16.60 1.98
N ALA A 76 -8.52 -16.76 3.17
CA ALA A 76 -7.51 -15.86 3.70
C ALA A 76 -6.22 -15.90 2.86
N LYS A 77 -5.78 -17.09 2.43
CA LYS A 77 -4.66 -17.23 1.49
C LYS A 77 -4.93 -16.50 0.18
N GLY A 78 -6.14 -16.65 -0.36
CA GLY A 78 -6.55 -15.94 -1.58
C GLY A 78 -6.58 -14.41 -1.41
N ASP A 79 -7.02 -13.92 -0.26
CA ASP A 79 -7.01 -12.50 0.12
C ASP A 79 -5.58 -11.92 0.04
N VAL A 80 -4.64 -12.57 0.73
CA VAL A 80 -3.23 -12.12 0.74
C VAL A 80 -2.62 -12.21 -0.65
N TRP A 81 -2.87 -13.30 -1.38
CA TRP A 81 -2.26 -13.52 -2.70
C TRP A 81 -2.67 -12.47 -3.73
N ARG A 82 -3.95 -12.08 -3.75
CA ARG A 82 -4.42 -10.98 -4.62
C ARG A 82 -3.79 -9.63 -4.27
N GLY A 83 -3.41 -9.44 -3.01
CA GLY A 83 -2.62 -8.27 -2.60
C GLY A 83 -1.18 -8.34 -3.11
N ILE A 84 -0.54 -9.52 -3.03
CA ILE A 84 0.82 -9.75 -3.55
C ILE A 84 0.90 -9.44 -5.05
N GLU A 85 -0.10 -9.86 -5.84
CA GLU A 85 -0.17 -9.58 -7.28
C GLU A 85 -0.12 -8.07 -7.59
N VAL A 86 -0.70 -7.23 -6.73
CA VAL A 86 -0.62 -5.77 -6.89
C VAL A 86 0.75 -5.22 -6.51
N VAL A 87 1.41 -5.80 -5.51
CA VAL A 87 2.81 -5.43 -5.18
C VAL A 87 3.75 -5.82 -6.32
N GLU A 88 3.54 -6.98 -6.96
CA GLU A 88 4.28 -7.37 -8.16
C GLU A 88 4.05 -6.37 -9.29
N GLN A 89 2.82 -5.92 -9.50
CA GLN A 89 2.53 -4.89 -10.48
C GLN A 89 3.18 -3.54 -10.13
N ALA A 90 3.25 -3.19 -8.84
CA ALA A 90 3.95 -1.99 -8.36
C ALA A 90 5.47 -2.08 -8.58
N ALA A 91 6.05 -3.27 -8.69
CA ALA A 91 7.46 -3.41 -9.10
C ALA A 91 7.70 -2.97 -10.57
N ASN A 92 6.66 -2.96 -11.41
CA ASN A 92 6.73 -2.48 -12.80
C ASN A 92 6.57 -0.94 -12.93
N ILE A 93 6.69 -0.19 -11.83
CA ILE A 93 6.40 1.24 -11.77
C ILE A 93 7.20 2.11 -12.74
N ALA A 94 8.42 1.70 -13.12
CA ALA A 94 9.26 2.44 -14.07
C ALA A 94 8.53 2.74 -15.39
N ARG A 95 7.85 1.72 -15.94
CA ARG A 95 7.06 1.88 -17.17
C ARG A 95 5.84 2.77 -16.95
N LEU A 96 5.22 2.68 -15.78
CA LEU A 96 4.00 3.42 -15.43
C LEU A 96 4.27 4.91 -15.14
N MET A 97 5.53 5.28 -14.87
CA MET A 97 5.97 6.66 -14.61
C MET A 97 6.48 7.39 -15.86
N MET A 98 6.50 6.73 -17.02
CA MET A 98 6.90 7.39 -18.27
C MET A 98 5.84 8.40 -18.68
N GLY A 99 6.27 9.64 -18.93
CA GLY A 99 5.44 10.63 -19.61
C GLY A 99 5.41 10.40 -21.12
N GLU A 100 4.82 11.34 -21.83
CA GLU A 100 4.68 11.30 -23.29
C GLU A 100 5.52 12.40 -23.91
N THR A 101 5.98 12.18 -25.14
CA THR A 101 6.74 13.17 -25.93
C THR A 101 6.14 13.29 -27.32
N VAL A 102 5.98 14.52 -27.80
CA VAL A 102 5.52 14.82 -29.16
C VAL A 102 6.46 15.85 -29.76
N GLU A 103 7.08 15.50 -30.87
CA GLU A 103 7.96 16.39 -31.62
C GLU A 103 7.15 17.28 -32.58
N ASN A 104 7.68 18.47 -32.90
CA ASN A 104 7.14 19.38 -33.92
C ASN A 104 5.66 19.73 -33.75
N VAL A 105 5.22 19.97 -32.50
CA VAL A 105 3.85 20.48 -32.25
C VAL A 105 3.65 21.88 -32.84
N ALA A 106 4.75 22.61 -33.04
CA ALA A 106 4.87 23.81 -33.86
C ALA A 106 6.32 23.94 -34.35
N SER A 107 6.60 24.89 -35.25
CA SER A 107 7.95 25.14 -35.77
C SER A 107 8.95 25.32 -34.63
N ASP A 108 9.98 24.46 -34.58
CA ASP A 108 11.03 24.43 -33.55
C ASP A 108 10.50 24.24 -32.11
N ILE A 109 9.33 23.63 -31.94
CA ILE A 109 8.71 23.37 -30.64
C ILE A 109 8.33 21.90 -30.50
N ASP A 110 8.94 21.24 -29.51
CA ASP A 110 8.57 19.92 -29.00
C ASP A 110 7.83 20.06 -27.67
N THR A 111 7.06 19.04 -27.29
CA THR A 111 6.37 18.96 -26.00
C THR A 111 6.65 17.64 -25.31
N TYR A 112 6.79 17.67 -23.99
CA TYR A 112 6.82 16.49 -23.16
C TYR A 112 5.95 16.66 -21.91
N SER A 113 5.50 15.54 -21.36
CA SER A 113 4.85 15.48 -20.06
C SER A 113 5.68 14.68 -19.06
N LEU A 114 5.48 14.94 -17.77
CA LEU A 114 6.10 14.20 -16.68
C LEU A 114 5.02 13.69 -15.74
N ILE A 115 5.18 12.46 -15.26
CA ILE A 115 4.37 11.92 -14.17
C ILE A 115 5.12 12.18 -12.87
N GLN A 116 4.48 12.88 -11.93
CA GLN A 116 5.07 13.23 -10.63
C GLN A 116 4.16 12.77 -9.49
N PRO A 117 4.73 12.37 -8.34
CA PRO A 117 3.93 12.05 -7.17
C PRO A 117 3.23 13.30 -6.62
N LEU A 118 2.07 13.08 -5.98
CA LEU A 118 1.20 14.14 -5.47
C LEU A 118 1.59 14.60 -4.06
N GLY A 119 2.15 13.71 -3.23
CA GLY A 119 2.48 14.02 -1.83
C GLY A 119 2.11 12.90 -0.88
N VAL A 120 1.45 13.27 0.22
CA VAL A 120 0.92 12.31 1.19
C VAL A 120 -0.44 11.80 0.72
N CYS A 121 -0.53 10.50 0.47
CA CYS A 121 -1.79 9.81 0.22
C CYS A 121 -2.36 9.24 1.52
N ALA A 122 -3.68 9.09 1.59
CA ALA A 122 -4.36 8.45 2.72
C ALA A 122 -5.27 7.32 2.22
N GLY A 123 -5.31 6.22 2.96
CA GLY A 123 -6.18 5.08 2.67
C GLY A 123 -7.03 4.69 3.86
N ILE A 124 -8.33 4.52 3.64
CA ILE A 124 -9.27 4.00 4.64
C ILE A 124 -9.85 2.72 4.04
N THR A 125 -9.65 1.58 4.72
CA THR A 125 -10.00 0.27 4.13
C THR A 125 -11.05 -0.45 4.97
N PRO A 126 -12.02 -1.13 4.34
CA PRO A 126 -13.03 -1.90 5.05
C PRO A 126 -12.45 -3.20 5.64
N PHE A 127 -13.25 -3.89 6.47
CA PHE A 127 -12.82 -5.07 7.22
C PHE A 127 -12.88 -6.40 6.43
N ASN A 128 -13.54 -6.46 5.27
CA ASN A 128 -13.86 -7.71 4.57
C ASN A 128 -12.66 -8.32 3.82
N PHE A 129 -11.69 -7.49 3.46
CA PHE A 129 -10.44 -7.90 2.82
C PHE A 129 -9.25 -7.13 3.41
N PRO A 130 -8.83 -7.49 4.63
CA PRO A 130 -7.88 -6.71 5.42
C PRO A 130 -6.43 -6.78 4.90
N ALA A 131 -6.08 -7.72 4.01
CA ALA A 131 -4.79 -7.71 3.31
C ALA A 131 -4.92 -7.11 1.91
N MET A 132 -5.83 -7.64 1.09
CA MET A 132 -5.97 -7.27 -0.31
C MET A 132 -6.20 -5.77 -0.50
N ILE A 133 -7.15 -5.15 0.21
CA ILE A 133 -7.49 -3.74 -0.05
C ILE A 133 -6.36 -2.78 0.34
N PRO A 134 -5.71 -2.90 1.53
CA PRO A 134 -4.51 -2.12 1.80
C PRO A 134 -3.41 -2.29 0.75
N LEU A 135 -3.14 -3.52 0.33
CA LEU A 135 -2.13 -3.83 -0.69
C LEU A 135 -2.51 -3.33 -2.09
N TRP A 136 -3.77 -2.99 -2.34
CA TRP A 136 -4.18 -2.32 -3.56
C TRP A 136 -3.87 -0.82 -3.57
N MET A 137 -3.66 -0.21 -2.40
CA MET A 137 -3.53 1.23 -2.26
C MET A 137 -2.07 1.64 -2.07
N PHE A 138 -1.47 1.29 -0.92
CA PHE A 138 -0.21 1.87 -0.52
C PHE A 138 0.99 1.41 -1.36
N PRO A 139 1.09 0.16 -1.85
CA PRO A 139 2.26 -0.26 -2.64
C PRO A 139 2.40 0.56 -3.92
N MET A 140 1.30 0.80 -4.62
CA MET A 140 1.30 1.60 -5.84
C MET A 140 1.62 3.08 -5.55
N ALA A 141 1.01 3.65 -4.51
CA ALA A 141 1.27 5.02 -4.11
C ALA A 141 2.75 5.24 -3.74
N VAL A 142 3.31 4.34 -2.93
CA VAL A 142 4.72 4.37 -2.50
C VAL A 142 5.66 4.18 -3.68
N ALA A 143 5.39 3.20 -4.55
CA ALA A 143 6.18 2.97 -5.76
C ALA A 143 6.18 4.21 -6.68
N ALA A 144 5.04 4.89 -6.82
CA ALA A 144 4.93 6.12 -7.61
C ALA A 144 5.68 7.33 -7.01
N GLY A 145 6.19 7.22 -5.78
CA GLY A 145 6.96 8.26 -5.09
C GLY A 145 6.15 9.07 -4.07
N ASN A 146 4.93 8.64 -3.73
CA ASN A 146 4.13 9.24 -2.66
C ASN A 146 4.49 8.63 -1.30
N THR A 147 4.18 9.32 -0.21
CA THR A 147 4.07 8.71 1.12
C THR A 147 2.62 8.33 1.40
N PHE A 148 2.38 7.47 2.39
CA PHE A 148 1.04 6.91 2.60
C PHE A 148 0.69 6.78 4.09
N VAL A 149 -0.51 7.21 4.47
CA VAL A 149 -1.10 7.00 5.80
C VAL A 149 -2.29 6.05 5.66
N LEU A 150 -2.19 4.86 6.24
CA LEU A 150 -3.25 3.84 6.17
C LEU A 150 -4.03 3.78 7.50
N LYS A 151 -5.36 3.91 7.40
CA LYS A 151 -6.30 3.60 8.48
C LYS A 151 -7.07 2.33 8.12
N PRO A 152 -6.60 1.15 8.54
CA PRO A 152 -7.39 -0.06 8.37
C PRO A 152 -8.60 -0.02 9.31
N GLN A 153 -9.74 -0.54 8.87
CA GLN A 153 -10.89 -0.70 9.75
C GLN A 153 -10.69 -1.92 10.64
N SER A 154 -10.48 -1.69 11.94
CA SER A 154 -10.58 -2.72 12.96
C SER A 154 -12.05 -3.05 13.21
N LYS A 155 -12.40 -4.34 13.30
CA LYS A 155 -13.69 -4.74 13.90
C LYS A 155 -13.65 -4.32 15.38
N CYS A 156 -14.21 -3.14 15.67
CA CYS A 156 -14.53 -2.72 17.01
C CYS A 156 -15.92 -3.28 17.35
N HIS A 157 -15.93 -4.39 18.10
CA HIS A 157 -17.04 -4.76 18.97
C HIS A 157 -16.54 -4.62 20.40
#